data_AF-A0ABD1DUS0-F1
#
_entry.id   AF-A0ABD1DUS0-F1
#
_cell.length_a   1.000
_cell.length_b   1.000
_cell.length_c   1.000
_cell.angle_alpha   90.00
_cell.angle_beta   90.00
_cell.angle_gamma   90.00
#
_symmetry.space_group_name_H-M   'P 1'
#
loop_
_entity.id
_entity.type
_entity.pdbx_description
1 polymer ?
#
loop_
_entity_poly.entity_id
_entity_poly.type
_entity_poly.pdbx_seq_one_letter_code
_entity_poly.pdbx_strand_id
1 'polypeptide(L)'
;MVQFVKPKLLGTYNEYMNRFVNPITNGQYTDSTPYDIQLMRKRAHVLHKLLDGCVQRRDYAVLAPFLPPKLEFVVSIKLTPLQVTLYKYYMETQARKQSDETKRASVLFADFQNLQRIWTHPRVLRYNSDRYEYMQQKKRDMEESDEESEGSIKDFLDDEDSEAETTPDESESESESDDSDDSRKKSKKNKGKKDSKKEEKASSDKGGAAPSRRTRNNPDAGADEEDDDVQEVEQKNENPTEWWMSMCPEEELNNLEHSGKLQVLFEILKECEAIGDKLLVFSQSLYSLDVIEHFLALVDENTQRDDDEKDTELDKYQGSWSLGLDYFRLDGSTTIENRNTACKVFNDAKNPRAR
;
A
#
# COMPACT_ATOMS: atom_id res chain seq x y z
N MET A 1 -17.40 -19.03 -7.48
CA MET A 1 -18.62 -18.37 -8.01
C MET A 1 -19.61 -19.36 -8.62
N VAL A 2 -19.30 -20.08 -9.71
CA VAL A 2 -20.29 -20.96 -10.39
C VAL A 2 -20.85 -22.06 -9.48
N GLN A 3 -20.03 -22.67 -8.63
CA GLN A 3 -20.47 -23.71 -7.68
C GLN A 3 -21.50 -23.20 -6.66
N PHE A 4 -21.49 -21.89 -6.34
CA PHE A 4 -22.49 -21.28 -5.46
C PHE A 4 -23.81 -21.05 -6.21
N VAL A 5 -23.73 -20.50 -7.43
CA VAL A 5 -24.90 -20.18 -8.25
C VAL A 5 -25.62 -21.44 -8.74
N LYS A 6 -24.86 -22.46 -9.16
CA LYS A 6 -25.40 -23.75 -9.60
C LYS A 6 -24.53 -24.89 -9.09
N PRO A 7 -24.80 -25.38 -7.87
CA PRO A 7 -24.04 -26.46 -7.26
C PRO A 7 -24.01 -27.71 -8.15
N LYS A 8 -22.87 -28.41 -8.16
CA LYS A 8 -22.65 -29.69 -8.87
C LYS A 8 -22.66 -29.60 -10.41
N LEU A 9 -22.76 -28.40 -11.00
CA LEU A 9 -22.70 -28.25 -12.46
C LEU A 9 -21.34 -28.66 -13.05
N LEU A 10 -20.25 -28.26 -12.38
CA LEU A 10 -18.88 -28.47 -12.85
C LEU A 10 -18.15 -29.59 -12.11
N GLY A 11 -18.84 -30.28 -11.20
CA GLY A 11 -18.25 -31.29 -10.32
C GLY A 11 -17.57 -30.68 -9.10
N THR A 12 -16.63 -31.43 -8.53
CA THR A 12 -15.75 -30.97 -7.45
C THR A 12 -14.67 -30.02 -7.97
N TYR A 13 -14.02 -29.27 -7.07
CA TYR A 13 -12.96 -28.34 -7.45
C TYR A 13 -11.81 -29.03 -8.20
N ASN A 14 -11.37 -30.20 -7.72
CA ASN A 14 -10.29 -30.98 -8.34
C ASN A 14 -10.67 -31.51 -9.72
N GLU A 15 -11.92 -31.98 -9.89
CA GLU A 15 -12.43 -32.40 -11.20
C GLU A 15 -12.49 -31.23 -12.17
N TYR A 16 -12.95 -30.07 -11.73
CA TYR A 16 -12.99 -28.86 -12.54
C TYR A 16 -11.58 -28.42 -12.97
N MET A 17 -10.61 -28.43 -12.03
CA MET A 17 -9.22 -28.08 -12.31
C MET A 17 -8.61 -29.02 -13.36
N ASN A 18 -8.72 -30.34 -13.15
CA ASN A 18 -8.13 -31.31 -14.07
C ASN A 18 -8.85 -31.38 -15.43
N ARG A 19 -10.17 -31.17 -15.45
CA ARG A 19 -10.97 -31.30 -16.67
C ARG A 19 -10.92 -30.06 -17.55
N PHE A 20 -10.79 -28.87 -16.95
CA PHE A 20 -10.89 -27.60 -17.67
C PHE A 20 -9.68 -26.71 -17.46
N VAL A 21 -9.35 -26.32 -16.22
CA VAL A 21 -8.33 -25.28 -15.97
C VAL A 21 -6.96 -25.75 -16.44
N ASN A 22 -6.47 -26.88 -15.95
CA ASN A 22 -5.11 -27.35 -16.26
C ASN A 22 -4.90 -27.54 -17.77
N PRO A 23 -5.81 -28.22 -18.52
CA PRO A 23 -5.65 -28.33 -19.97
C PRO A 23 -5.79 -27.01 -20.72
N ILE A 24 -6.59 -26.06 -20.21
CA ILE A 24 -6.76 -24.75 -20.86
C ILE A 24 -5.51 -23.91 -20.65
N THR A 25 -5.04 -23.79 -19.41
CA THR A 25 -3.81 -23.05 -19.07
C THR A 25 -2.61 -23.63 -19.80
N ASN A 26 -2.47 -24.96 -19.84
CA ASN A 26 -1.36 -25.62 -20.53
C ASN A 26 -1.32 -25.34 -22.04
N GLY A 27 -2.47 -25.06 -22.67
CA GLY A 27 -2.53 -24.73 -24.11
C GLY A 27 -2.38 -23.24 -24.43
N GLN A 28 -2.23 -22.37 -23.41
CA GLN A 28 -2.06 -20.92 -23.56
C GLN A 28 -0.59 -20.48 -23.57
N TYR A 29 0.33 -21.35 -23.16
CA TYR A 29 1.75 -21.04 -23.16
C TYR A 29 2.32 -20.96 -24.58
N THR A 30 3.40 -20.20 -24.76
CA THR A 30 4.04 -20.02 -26.06
C THR A 30 4.73 -21.28 -26.58
N ASP A 31 5.09 -22.18 -25.68
CA ASP A 31 5.76 -23.47 -25.93
C ASP A 31 4.79 -24.66 -25.96
N SER A 32 3.48 -24.43 -25.88
CA SER A 32 2.46 -25.48 -25.94
C SER A 32 2.51 -26.27 -27.24
N THR A 33 2.37 -27.60 -27.15
CA THR A 33 2.36 -28.45 -28.34
C THR A 33 1.06 -28.26 -29.15
N PRO A 34 1.03 -28.61 -30.45
CA PRO A 34 -0.20 -28.56 -31.25
C PRO A 34 -1.34 -29.40 -30.65
N TYR A 35 -1.00 -30.48 -29.94
CA TYR A 35 -1.95 -31.32 -29.24
C TYR A 35 -2.59 -30.59 -28.04
N ASP A 36 -1.78 -29.87 -27.25
CA ASP A 36 -2.26 -29.09 -26.10
C ASP A 36 -3.20 -27.97 -26.53
N ILE A 37 -2.87 -27.26 -27.62
CA ILE A 37 -3.74 -26.22 -28.19
C ILE A 37 -5.08 -26.81 -28.63
N GLN A 38 -5.07 -28.00 -29.27
CA GLN A 38 -6.31 -28.66 -29.68
C GLN A 38 -7.14 -29.11 -28.46
N LEU A 39 -6.49 -29.65 -27.43
CA LEU A 39 -7.14 -30.07 -26.20
C LEU A 39 -7.75 -28.88 -25.46
N MET A 40 -7.00 -27.78 -25.31
CA MET A 40 -7.49 -26.51 -24.76
C MET A 40 -8.74 -26.05 -25.50
N ARG A 41 -8.71 -25.93 -26.84
CA ARG A 41 -9.86 -25.46 -27.63
C ARG A 41 -11.09 -26.34 -27.40
N LYS A 42 -10.92 -27.67 -27.38
CA LYS A 42 -12.01 -28.61 -27.10
C LYS A 42 -12.57 -28.41 -25.68
N ARG A 43 -11.72 -28.33 -24.66
CA ARG A 43 -12.16 -28.15 -23.26
C ARG A 43 -12.82 -26.79 -23.03
N ALA A 44 -12.27 -25.71 -23.60
CA ALA A 44 -12.84 -24.37 -23.55
C ALA A 44 -14.23 -24.32 -24.20
N HIS A 45 -14.41 -24.96 -25.38
CA HIS A 45 -15.71 -25.03 -26.04
C HIS A 45 -16.74 -25.81 -25.19
N VAL A 46 -16.36 -26.96 -24.63
CA VAL A 46 -17.24 -27.74 -23.75
C VAL A 46 -17.62 -26.93 -22.51
N LEU A 47 -16.66 -26.23 -21.88
CA LEU A 47 -16.92 -25.39 -20.72
C LEU A 47 -17.89 -24.26 -21.06
N HIS A 48 -17.66 -23.54 -22.17
CA HIS A 48 -18.55 -22.48 -22.62
C HIS A 48 -19.98 -23.01 -22.80
N LYS A 49 -20.15 -24.14 -23.48
CA LYS A 49 -21.48 -24.74 -23.70
C LYS A 49 -22.17 -25.18 -22.41
N LEU A 50 -21.42 -25.66 -21.42
CA LEU A 50 -21.95 -25.99 -20.10
C LEU A 50 -22.42 -24.73 -19.33
N LEU A 51 -21.74 -23.60 -19.55
CA LEU A 51 -22.02 -22.33 -18.90
C LEU A 51 -23.06 -21.46 -19.62
N ASP A 52 -23.36 -21.74 -20.89
CA ASP A 52 -24.25 -20.93 -21.76
C ASP A 52 -25.64 -20.68 -21.14
N GLY A 53 -26.20 -21.68 -20.45
CA GLY A 53 -27.49 -21.56 -19.74
C GLY A 53 -27.41 -20.95 -18.34
N CYS A 54 -26.22 -20.60 -17.85
CA CYS A 54 -25.99 -20.10 -16.49
C CYS A 54 -25.34 -18.71 -16.46
N VAL A 55 -24.60 -18.34 -17.51
CA VAL A 55 -23.87 -17.08 -17.61
C VAL A 55 -24.46 -16.27 -18.76
N GLN A 56 -25.10 -15.15 -18.43
CA GLN A 56 -25.53 -14.18 -19.42
C GLN A 56 -24.53 -13.03 -19.48
N ARG A 57 -23.84 -12.88 -20.61
CA ARG A 57 -22.91 -11.77 -20.87
C ARG A 57 -23.45 -10.92 -22.02
N ARG A 58 -23.59 -9.61 -21.80
CA ARG A 58 -23.93 -8.62 -22.82
C ARG A 58 -22.77 -7.65 -22.92
N ASP A 59 -22.13 -7.59 -24.09
CA ASP A 59 -21.01 -6.68 -24.31
C ASP A 59 -21.51 -5.26 -24.59
N TYR A 60 -20.60 -4.29 -24.54
CA TYR A 60 -20.87 -2.87 -24.81
C TYR A 60 -21.56 -2.61 -26.16
N ALA A 61 -21.46 -3.54 -27.11
CA ALA A 61 -22.16 -3.50 -28.39
C ALA A 61 -23.68 -3.26 -28.27
N VAL A 62 -24.31 -3.65 -27.16
CA VAL A 62 -25.74 -3.38 -26.90
C VAL A 62 -26.01 -1.90 -26.62
N LEU A 63 -25.04 -1.19 -26.03
CA LEU A 63 -25.13 0.24 -25.71
C LEU A 63 -24.61 1.14 -26.83
N ALA A 64 -23.79 0.61 -27.73
CA ALA A 64 -23.18 1.37 -28.82
C ALA A 64 -24.15 2.21 -29.67
N PRO A 65 -25.41 1.80 -29.94
CA PRO A 65 -26.37 2.64 -30.67
C PRO A 65 -26.91 3.84 -29.87
N PHE A 66 -26.79 3.82 -28.54
CA PHE A 66 -27.41 4.79 -27.64
C PHE A 66 -26.41 5.75 -27.00
N LEU A 67 -25.12 5.41 -27.02
CA LEU A 67 -24.05 6.20 -26.41
C LEU A 67 -23.09 6.73 -27.48
N PRO A 68 -22.45 7.88 -27.25
CA PRO A 68 -21.33 8.35 -28.07
C PRO A 68 -20.22 7.29 -28.17
N PRO A 69 -19.44 7.28 -29.26
CA PRO A 69 -18.36 6.32 -29.43
C PRO A 69 -17.30 6.48 -28.32
N LYS A 70 -16.93 5.38 -27.69
CA LYS A 70 -15.82 5.33 -26.73
C LYS A 70 -14.49 5.19 -27.46
N LEU A 71 -13.59 6.15 -27.27
CA LEU A 71 -12.23 6.10 -27.79
C LEU A 71 -11.27 5.73 -26.65
N GLU A 72 -10.37 4.77 -26.89
CA GLU A 72 -9.39 4.29 -25.92
C GLU A 72 -7.98 4.45 -26.49
N PHE A 73 -7.12 5.15 -25.77
CA PHE A 73 -5.75 5.42 -26.17
C PHE A 73 -4.77 4.91 -25.10
N VAL A 74 -3.65 4.33 -25.54
CA VAL A 74 -2.54 3.94 -24.66
C VAL A 74 -1.38 4.87 -24.96
N VAL A 75 -1.07 5.76 -24.01
CA VAL A 75 0.01 6.76 -24.14
C VAL A 75 1.27 6.23 -23.44
N SER A 76 2.36 6.10 -24.20
CA SER A 76 3.67 5.71 -23.66
C SER A 76 4.51 6.96 -23.38
N ILE A 77 4.80 7.21 -22.10
CA ILE A 77 5.49 8.42 -21.63
C ILE A 77 6.92 8.06 -21.23
N LYS A 78 7.89 8.90 -21.63
CA LYS A 78 9.30 8.73 -21.26
C LYS A 78 9.57 9.29 -19.86
N LEU A 79 10.51 8.67 -19.15
CA LEU A 79 11.01 9.19 -17.87
C LEU A 79 11.86 10.45 -18.09
N THR A 80 11.78 11.38 -17.15
CA THR A 80 12.59 12.61 -17.14
C THR A 80 14.04 12.31 -16.74
N PRO A 81 15.01 13.19 -17.03
CA PRO A 81 16.41 12.97 -16.66
C PRO A 81 16.59 12.70 -15.16
N LEU A 82 15.89 13.45 -14.29
CA LEU A 82 15.92 13.25 -12.84
C LEU A 82 15.35 11.88 -12.45
N GLN A 83 14.20 11.49 -13.01
CA GLN A 83 13.61 10.17 -12.78
C GLN A 83 14.55 9.04 -13.20
N VAL A 84 15.25 9.19 -14.33
CA VAL A 84 16.24 8.20 -14.79
C VAL A 84 17.40 8.08 -13.82
N THR A 85 17.91 9.20 -13.30
CA THR A 85 19.00 9.21 -12.30
C THR A 85 18.57 8.51 -11.02
N LEU A 86 17.40 8.87 -10.47
CA LEU A 86 16.83 8.24 -9.26
C LEU A 86 16.59 6.74 -9.47
N TYR A 87 16.03 6.36 -10.61
CA TYR A 87 15.75 4.97 -10.96
C TYR A 87 17.03 4.13 -11.00
N LYS A 88 18.08 4.62 -11.68
CA LYS A 88 19.37 3.93 -11.76
C LYS A 88 20.02 3.79 -10.39
N TYR A 89 20.05 4.88 -9.62
CA TYR A 89 20.62 4.86 -8.28
C TYR A 89 19.91 3.85 -7.35
N TYR A 90 18.57 3.81 -7.40
CA TYR A 90 17.78 2.85 -6.63
C TYR A 90 18.12 1.40 -7.00
N MET A 91 18.25 1.11 -8.30
CA MET A 91 18.58 -0.24 -8.80
C MET A 91 20.01 -0.68 -8.47
N GLU A 92 20.97 0.25 -8.44
CA GLU A 92 22.36 -0.05 -8.14
C GLU A 92 22.62 -0.17 -6.63
N THR A 93 22.00 0.70 -5.84
CA THR A 93 22.31 0.83 -4.41
C THR A 93 21.32 0.09 -3.52
N GLN A 94 20.01 0.23 -3.74
CA GLN A 94 18.99 -0.23 -2.79
C GLN A 94 18.53 -1.66 -3.08
N ALA A 95 18.18 -1.94 -4.34
CA ALA A 95 17.70 -3.27 -4.73
C ALA A 95 18.77 -4.38 -4.59
N ARG A 96 20.06 -4.01 -4.63
CA ARG A 96 21.19 -4.94 -4.45
C ARG A 96 21.62 -5.15 -3.00
N LYS A 97 21.35 -4.20 -2.09
CA LYS A 97 21.73 -4.30 -0.68
C LYS A 97 20.98 -5.41 0.07
N GLN A 98 19.79 -5.78 -0.39
CA GLN A 98 18.92 -6.75 0.30
C GLN A 98 19.03 -8.18 -0.26
N SER A 99 20.23 -8.62 -0.66
CA SER A 99 20.45 -9.91 -1.35
C SER A 99 20.52 -11.14 -0.44
N ASP A 100 19.77 -11.19 0.66
CA ASP A 100 19.53 -12.47 1.35
C ASP A 100 18.48 -13.27 0.57
N GLU A 101 18.87 -14.43 0.04
CA GLU A 101 18.04 -15.23 -0.87
C GLU A 101 16.68 -15.61 -0.28
N THR A 102 16.57 -15.71 1.04
CA THR A 102 15.36 -16.13 1.77
C THR A 102 14.28 -15.04 1.82
N LYS A 103 14.60 -13.74 1.63
CA LYS A 103 13.64 -12.63 1.74
C LYS A 103 13.28 -11.94 0.41
N ARG A 104 13.83 -12.38 -0.72
CA ARG A 104 13.68 -11.70 -2.03
C ARG A 104 12.25 -11.39 -2.45
N ALA A 105 11.27 -12.26 -2.16
CA ALA A 105 9.89 -12.05 -2.58
C ALA A 105 9.24 -10.82 -1.92
N SER A 106 9.52 -10.57 -0.63
CA SER A 106 9.01 -9.38 0.08
C SER A 106 9.69 -8.10 -0.41
N VAL A 107 10.98 -8.18 -0.72
CA VAL A 107 11.79 -7.06 -1.25
C VAL A 107 11.30 -6.59 -2.62
N LEU A 108 10.91 -7.51 -3.51
CA LEU A 108 10.43 -7.15 -4.85
C LEU A 108 9.19 -6.23 -4.83
N PHE A 109 8.29 -6.42 -3.86
CA PHE A 109 7.11 -5.55 -3.72
C PHE A 109 7.50 -4.18 -3.20
N ALA A 110 8.42 -4.10 -2.23
CA ALA A 110 8.96 -2.82 -1.76
C ALA A 110 9.67 -2.06 -2.89
N ASP A 111 10.48 -2.76 -3.69
CA ASP A 111 11.14 -2.22 -4.87
C ASP A 111 10.13 -1.70 -5.89
N PHE A 112 9.12 -2.50 -6.23
CA PHE A 112 8.06 -2.08 -7.14
C PHE A 112 7.37 -0.81 -6.66
N GLN A 113 7.02 -0.72 -5.37
CA GLN A 113 6.41 0.47 -4.80
C GLN A 113 7.35 1.68 -4.87
N ASN A 114 8.63 1.54 -4.54
CA ASN A 114 9.59 2.64 -4.62
C ASN A 114 9.80 3.12 -6.06
N LEU A 115 9.94 2.20 -7.01
CA LEU A 115 9.97 2.54 -8.43
C LEU A 115 8.67 3.22 -8.88
N GLN A 116 7.53 2.81 -8.32
CA GLN A 116 6.24 3.44 -8.59
C GLN A 116 6.15 4.90 -8.11
N ARG A 117 6.81 5.21 -7.00
CA ARG A 117 6.95 6.59 -6.50
C ARG A 117 7.82 7.41 -7.45
N ILE A 118 8.98 6.90 -7.87
CA ILE A 118 9.93 7.57 -8.77
C ILE A 118 9.26 7.95 -10.09
N TRP A 119 8.60 7.02 -10.79
CA TRP A 119 8.01 7.31 -12.09
C TRP A 119 6.73 8.16 -12.02
N THR A 120 6.23 8.44 -10.82
CA THR A 120 5.07 9.31 -10.60
C THR A 120 5.52 10.74 -10.42
N HIS A 121 6.35 11.02 -9.40
CA HIS A 121 7.02 12.30 -9.20
C HIS A 121 8.01 12.18 -8.01
N PRO A 122 9.19 12.83 -8.01
CA PRO A 122 10.10 12.82 -6.86
C PRO A 122 9.48 13.25 -5.53
N ARG A 123 8.52 14.20 -5.54
CA ARG A 123 7.72 14.61 -4.36
C ARG A 123 7.06 13.44 -3.63
N VAL A 124 6.66 12.39 -4.36
CA VAL A 124 6.05 11.20 -3.74
C VAL A 124 7.03 10.50 -2.79
N LEU A 125 8.33 10.56 -3.07
CA LEU A 125 9.35 10.01 -2.19
C LEU A 125 9.39 10.78 -0.86
N ARG A 126 9.19 12.09 -0.89
CA ARG A 126 9.06 12.90 0.33
C ARG A 126 7.85 12.53 1.15
N TYR A 127 6.67 12.42 0.54
CA TYR A 127 5.46 11.97 1.25
C TYR A 127 5.62 10.58 1.88
N ASN A 128 6.41 9.71 1.25
CA ASN A 128 6.74 8.42 1.83
C ASN A 128 7.66 8.55 3.05
N SER A 129 8.67 9.44 2.98
CA SER A 129 9.55 9.75 4.11
C SER A 129 8.80 10.37 5.29
N ASP A 130 8.00 11.40 5.04
CA ASP A 130 7.19 12.06 6.08
C ASP A 130 6.22 11.08 6.75
N ARG A 131 5.55 10.23 5.96
CA ARG A 131 4.62 9.21 6.50
C ARG A 131 5.36 8.19 7.36
N TYR A 132 6.56 7.80 6.95
CA TYR A 132 7.37 6.86 7.71
C TYR A 132 7.77 7.44 9.07
N GLU A 133 8.18 8.72 9.12
CA GLU A 133 8.49 9.41 10.37
C GLU A 133 7.27 9.55 11.27
N TYR A 134 6.13 9.95 10.72
CA TYR A 134 4.88 10.05 11.47
C TYR A 134 4.50 8.72 12.12
N MET A 135 4.65 7.60 11.39
CA MET A 135 4.39 6.26 11.91
C MET A 135 5.37 5.87 13.03
N GLN A 136 6.65 6.22 12.89
CA GLN A 136 7.63 5.98 13.95
C GLN A 136 7.34 6.81 15.20
N GLN A 137 7.02 8.10 15.04
CA GLN A 137 6.70 8.97 16.17
C GLN A 137 5.47 8.44 16.91
N LYS A 138 4.40 8.12 16.18
CA LYS A 138 3.19 7.53 16.79
C LYS A 138 3.47 6.23 17.53
N LYS A 139 4.43 5.42 17.05
CA LYS A 139 4.85 4.20 17.73
C LYS A 139 5.58 4.53 19.04
N ARG A 140 6.50 5.49 19.03
CA ARG A 140 7.18 5.98 20.24
C ARG A 140 6.20 6.54 21.27
N ASP A 141 5.27 7.39 20.84
CA ASP A 141 4.26 8.00 21.72
C ASP A 141 3.36 6.93 22.38
N MET A 142 3.10 5.82 21.67
CA MET A 142 2.31 4.70 22.20
C MET A 142 3.10 3.90 23.24
N GLU A 143 4.37 3.60 22.94
CA GLU A 143 5.29 2.89 23.86
C GLU A 143 5.52 3.71 25.14
N GLU A 144 5.70 5.02 25.05
CA GLU A 144 5.84 5.93 26.21
C GLU A 144 4.59 5.93 27.10
N SER A 145 3.39 5.92 26.51
CA SER A 145 2.13 5.87 27.27
C SER A 145 1.91 4.55 28.02
N ASP A 146 2.43 3.44 27.49
CA ASP A 146 2.36 2.13 28.15
C ASP A 146 3.38 2.06 29.32
N GLU A 147 4.57 2.65 29.17
CA GLU A 147 5.58 2.75 30.23
C GLU A 147 5.13 3.67 31.39
N GLU A 148 4.47 4.79 31.11
CA GLU A 148 3.88 5.66 32.14
C GLU A 148 2.76 4.94 32.92
N SER A 149 1.97 4.10 32.24
CA SER A 149 0.93 3.28 32.88
C SER A 149 1.53 2.17 33.77
N GLU A 150 2.66 1.58 33.40
CA GLU A 150 3.40 0.62 34.24
C GLU A 150 4.18 1.29 35.38
N GLY A 151 4.64 2.53 35.21
CA GLY A 151 5.26 3.33 36.26
C GLY A 151 4.30 3.64 37.41
N SER A 152 3.02 3.92 37.09
CA SER A 152 2.00 4.21 38.10
C SER A 152 1.57 3.00 38.95
N ILE A 153 1.86 1.77 38.54
CA ILE A 153 1.47 0.55 39.31
C ILE A 153 2.56 0.08 40.28
N LYS A 154 3.82 0.49 40.07
CA LYS A 154 4.94 0.15 40.96
C LYS A 154 4.97 0.98 42.25
N ASP A 155 4.36 2.16 42.26
CA ASP A 155 4.32 3.06 43.44
C ASP A 155 3.21 2.71 44.45
N PHE A 156 2.47 1.60 44.22
CA PHE A 156 1.41 1.12 45.11
C PHE A 156 1.68 -0.25 45.76
N LEU A 157 2.82 -0.89 45.46
CA LEU A 157 3.19 -2.18 46.02
C LEU A 157 4.49 -2.06 46.82
N ASP A 158 4.39 -1.40 47.97
CA ASP A 158 5.25 -1.67 49.11
C ASP A 158 4.48 -2.62 50.02
N ASP A 159 4.84 -3.90 50.04
CA ASP A 159 4.81 -4.74 51.24
C ASP A 159 5.38 -6.14 50.97
N GLU A 160 6.37 -6.46 51.80
CA GLU A 160 6.97 -7.74 52.18
C GLU A 160 6.33 -9.07 51.72
N ASP A 161 7.22 -9.92 51.17
CA ASP A 161 7.32 -11.38 51.39
C ASP A 161 6.26 -12.30 50.74
N SER A 162 6.61 -12.89 49.58
CA SER A 162 6.48 -14.35 49.35
C SER A 162 7.05 -14.82 48.01
N GLU A 163 7.76 -15.93 48.10
CA GLU A 163 8.48 -16.67 47.07
C GLU A 163 7.63 -17.11 45.85
N ALA A 164 8.20 -16.86 44.67
CA ALA A 164 8.16 -17.56 43.39
C ALA A 164 7.02 -18.54 43.05
N GLU A 165 6.40 -18.33 41.88
CA GLU A 165 6.44 -19.34 40.81
C GLU A 165 6.44 -18.69 39.42
N THR A 166 7.34 -19.20 38.58
CA THR A 166 7.59 -18.82 37.19
C THR A 166 6.58 -19.45 36.23
N THR A 167 6.10 -18.71 35.23
CA THR A 167 5.60 -19.30 33.97
C THR A 167 6.02 -18.45 32.77
N PRO A 168 6.19 -19.05 31.58
CA PRO A 168 7.16 -18.60 30.58
C PRO A 168 6.59 -17.63 29.55
N ASP A 169 7.50 -16.79 29.11
CA ASP A 169 7.48 -15.86 27.99
C ASP A 169 7.29 -16.62 26.64
N GLU A 170 6.24 -16.30 25.90
CA GLU A 170 6.14 -16.61 24.46
C GLU A 170 6.29 -15.31 23.68
N SER A 171 7.42 -15.21 22.99
CA SER A 171 7.71 -14.19 22.00
C SER A 171 7.08 -14.59 20.68
N GLU A 172 6.02 -13.90 20.28
CA GLU A 172 5.54 -13.91 18.90
C GLU A 172 5.94 -12.60 18.21
N SER A 173 6.89 -12.71 17.29
CA SER A 173 7.20 -11.67 16.33
C SER A 173 6.11 -11.65 15.25
N GLU A 174 5.10 -10.82 15.45
CA GLU A 174 4.07 -10.55 14.44
C GLU A 174 4.58 -9.49 13.45
N SER A 175 4.93 -9.93 12.24
CA SER A 175 5.09 -9.05 11.09
C SER A 175 3.72 -8.76 10.50
N GLU A 176 3.06 -7.74 11.03
CA GLU A 176 1.75 -7.29 10.56
C GLU A 176 1.91 -6.43 9.30
N SER A 177 1.62 -7.05 8.14
CA SER A 177 1.19 -6.35 6.95
C SER A 177 -0.31 -6.07 7.08
N ASP A 178 -0.70 -4.85 7.46
CA ASP A 178 -2.11 -4.50 7.52
C ASP A 178 -2.57 -3.80 6.24
N ASP A 179 -3.45 -4.51 5.55
CA ASP A 179 -4.28 -4.12 4.43
C ASP A 179 -5.68 -3.88 5.02
N SER A 180 -6.21 -2.69 4.81
CA SER A 180 -7.41 -2.20 5.49
C SER A 180 -8.66 -3.02 5.13
N ASP A 181 -9.33 -3.65 6.11
CA ASP A 181 -10.78 -3.85 6.02
C ASP A 181 -11.49 -3.96 7.39
N ASP A 182 -12.47 -3.08 7.58
CA ASP A 182 -13.36 -2.97 8.73
C ASP A 182 -14.56 -3.91 8.56
N SER A 183 -14.85 -4.74 9.56
CA SER A 183 -16.24 -5.16 9.77
C SER A 183 -16.60 -5.37 11.24
N ARG A 184 -17.14 -4.31 11.85
CA ARG A 184 -17.99 -4.39 13.05
C ARG A 184 -19.14 -5.40 12.88
N LYS A 185 -19.23 -6.43 13.73
CA LYS A 185 -20.53 -7.05 14.09
C LYS A 185 -20.58 -7.74 15.46
N LYS A 186 -21.34 -7.11 16.35
CA LYS A 186 -22.25 -7.62 17.41
C LYS A 186 -22.08 -9.05 17.96
N SER A 187 -21.78 -9.07 19.25
CA SER A 187 -22.34 -9.92 20.32
C SER A 187 -23.28 -11.09 19.95
N LYS A 188 -22.88 -12.30 20.40
CA LYS A 188 -23.79 -13.26 21.07
C LYS A 188 -23.02 -14.41 21.74
N LYS A 189 -23.28 -14.57 23.05
CA LYS A 189 -23.04 -15.78 23.86
C LYS A 189 -23.51 -17.04 23.12
N ASN A 190 -22.72 -18.11 23.16
CA ASN A 190 -23.25 -19.38 23.66
C ASN A 190 -22.20 -20.40 24.13
N LYS A 191 -22.64 -21.15 25.13
CA LYS A 191 -21.98 -22.14 25.99
C LYS A 191 -21.98 -23.51 25.28
N GLY A 192 -20.89 -24.27 25.38
CA GLY A 192 -20.83 -25.63 24.81
C GLY A 192 -19.66 -26.45 25.32
N LYS A 193 -19.90 -27.21 26.38
CA LYS A 193 -19.00 -28.18 27.03
C LYS A 193 -19.08 -29.52 26.28
N LYS A 194 -17.95 -30.17 25.94
CA LYS A 194 -17.91 -31.64 25.86
C LYS A 194 -16.49 -32.24 25.85
N ASP A 195 -16.31 -33.16 26.80
CA ASP A 195 -15.22 -34.11 26.99
C ASP A 195 -15.02 -35.10 25.83
N SER A 196 -13.78 -35.56 25.63
CA SER A 196 -13.36 -36.99 25.58
C SER A 196 -11.90 -37.08 25.08
N LYS A 197 -10.93 -37.47 25.94
CA LYS A 197 -10.44 -38.83 26.23
C LYS A 197 -9.84 -39.62 25.03
N LYS A 198 -8.50 -39.75 25.08
CA LYS A 198 -7.71 -41.00 25.30
C LYS A 198 -6.85 -41.54 24.13
N GLU A 199 -5.70 -42.10 24.56
CA GLU A 199 -4.79 -43.12 23.96
C GLU A 199 -3.49 -42.58 23.32
N GLU A 200 -2.33 -42.75 23.98
CA GLU A 200 -1.40 -43.93 24.00
C GLU A 200 -0.74 -44.15 22.60
N LYS A 201 0.58 -44.29 22.39
CA LYS A 201 1.72 -44.81 23.17
C LYS A 201 3.06 -44.57 22.43
N ALA A 202 4.14 -44.41 23.22
CA ALA A 202 5.51 -44.96 23.11
C ALA A 202 6.43 -44.75 21.88
N SER A 203 7.64 -44.18 22.12
CA SER A 203 8.94 -44.86 21.88
C SER A 203 10.18 -44.07 22.41
N SER A 204 10.91 -44.70 23.34
CA SER A 204 12.36 -44.70 23.68
C SER A 204 13.35 -43.59 23.22
N ASP A 205 13.88 -42.86 24.22
CA ASP A 205 15.26 -42.91 24.78
C ASP A 205 16.52 -42.75 23.87
N LYS A 206 17.28 -41.63 23.99
CA LYS A 206 18.58 -41.54 24.73
C LYS A 206 19.43 -40.29 24.40
N GLY A 207 19.90 -39.63 25.48
CA GLY A 207 21.20 -38.95 25.62
C GLY A 207 21.25 -37.47 25.18
N GLY A 208 21.79 -36.50 25.93
CA GLY A 208 22.51 -36.48 27.20
C GLY A 208 23.21 -35.12 27.36
N ALA A 209 23.52 -34.76 28.61
CA ALA A 209 24.44 -33.71 29.08
C ALA A 209 23.94 -32.25 29.20
N ALA A 210 23.57 -31.88 30.44
CA ALA A 210 23.92 -30.59 31.06
C ALA A 210 25.29 -30.75 31.77
N PRO A 211 26.04 -29.69 32.15
CA PRO A 211 25.70 -29.04 33.43
C PRO A 211 26.15 -27.57 33.66
N SER A 212 25.54 -27.00 34.71
CA SER A 212 26.13 -26.15 35.76
C SER A 212 26.37 -24.65 35.53
N ARG A 213 25.48 -23.86 36.16
CA ARG A 213 25.69 -22.50 36.65
C ARG A 213 26.64 -22.51 37.87
N ARG A 214 27.54 -21.53 37.96
CA ARG A 214 28.27 -21.20 39.20
C ARG A 214 27.91 -19.77 39.63
N THR A 215 27.42 -19.65 40.86
CA THR A 215 27.29 -18.43 41.65
C THR A 215 28.37 -18.39 42.74
N ARG A 216 28.90 -17.19 43.05
CA ARG A 216 29.53 -16.78 44.34
C ARG A 216 29.40 -15.25 44.42
N ASN A 217 28.52 -14.69 45.25
CA ASN A 217 28.64 -14.25 46.66
C ASN A 217 29.59 -13.04 46.93
N ASN A 218 28.95 -11.87 47.13
CA ASN A 218 29.13 -10.64 47.98
C ASN A 218 30.23 -10.58 49.09
N PRO A 219 30.47 -9.45 49.84
CA PRO A 219 30.18 -7.99 49.66
C PRO A 219 31.31 -6.97 50.07
N ASP A 220 31.02 -5.68 49.86
CA ASP A 220 31.28 -4.48 50.71
C ASP A 220 32.52 -3.55 50.54
N ALA A 221 32.22 -2.26 50.77
CA ALA A 221 33.04 -1.09 51.15
C ALA A 221 33.40 -0.03 50.07
N GLY A 222 32.64 1.08 50.09
CA GLY A 222 33.22 2.40 50.39
C GLY A 222 33.54 3.39 49.26
N ALA A 223 32.68 4.40 49.16
CA ALA A 223 32.97 5.84 48.99
C ALA A 223 33.53 6.41 47.66
N ASP A 224 32.91 7.54 47.34
CA ASP A 224 33.37 8.73 46.64
C ASP A 224 32.99 8.97 45.16
N GLU A 225 32.50 10.19 45.03
CA GLU A 225 31.97 11.02 43.94
C GLU A 225 32.78 10.98 42.63
N GLU A 226 32.12 11.18 41.49
CA GLU A 226 32.35 12.32 40.59
C GLU A 226 31.39 12.29 39.39
N ASP A 227 30.81 13.46 39.11
CA ASP A 227 30.02 13.81 37.93
C ASP A 227 30.76 13.46 36.63
N ASP A 228 30.09 12.80 35.68
CA ASP A 228 30.48 12.89 34.27
C ASP A 228 29.21 13.02 33.41
N ASP A 229 28.94 14.27 33.02
CA ASP A 229 27.88 14.73 32.15
C ASP A 229 28.16 14.22 30.71
N VAL A 230 27.88 12.94 30.46
CA VAL A 230 27.88 12.41 29.10
C VAL A 230 26.57 12.83 28.46
N GLN A 231 26.61 13.96 27.75
CA GLN A 231 25.58 14.30 26.76
C GLN A 231 25.48 13.15 25.76
N GLU A 232 24.49 12.29 25.93
CA GLU A 232 24.01 11.40 24.89
C GLU A 232 23.53 12.28 23.73
N VAL A 233 24.42 12.52 22.77
CA VAL A 233 24.03 13.00 21.46
C VAL A 233 23.19 11.88 20.86
N GLU A 234 21.87 12.00 20.96
CA GLU A 234 20.91 11.16 20.25
C GLU A 234 21.32 11.11 18.79
N GLN A 235 21.92 9.99 18.36
CA GLN A 235 22.12 9.71 16.95
C GLN A 235 20.73 9.54 16.36
N LYS A 236 20.23 10.58 15.67
CA LYS A 236 19.03 10.49 14.84
C LYS A 236 19.14 9.22 13.99
N ASN A 237 18.28 8.25 14.25
CA ASN A 237 18.11 7.08 13.41
C ASN A 237 17.89 7.56 11.97
N GLU A 238 18.86 7.30 11.07
CA GLU A 238 18.76 7.68 9.67
C GLU A 238 17.49 7.06 9.08
N ASN A 239 16.56 7.91 8.61
CA ASN A 239 15.32 7.44 8.02
C ASN A 239 15.64 6.68 6.72
N PRO A 240 15.41 5.36 6.64
CA PRO A 240 15.84 4.51 5.53
C PRO A 240 15.17 4.88 4.20
N THR A 241 14.10 5.69 4.24
CA THR A 241 13.37 6.12 3.06
C THR A 241 13.97 7.36 2.37
N GLU A 242 14.94 8.04 3.01
CA GLU A 242 15.47 9.34 2.58
C GLU A 242 16.68 9.27 1.63
N TRP A 243 16.97 8.08 1.11
CA TRP A 243 18.09 7.82 0.21
C TRP A 243 18.14 8.71 -1.04
N TRP A 244 17.03 9.37 -1.38
CA TRP A 244 16.86 10.22 -2.56
C TRP A 244 17.26 11.69 -2.32
N MET A 245 17.35 12.15 -1.07
CA MET A 245 17.53 13.57 -0.74
C MET A 245 18.82 14.17 -1.30
N SER A 246 19.89 13.37 -1.38
CA SER A 246 21.17 13.83 -1.94
C SER A 246 21.14 14.09 -3.44
N MET A 247 20.15 13.56 -4.16
CA MET A 247 20.00 13.70 -5.62
C MET A 247 18.93 14.69 -6.04
N CYS A 248 17.96 14.97 -5.17
CA CYS A 248 16.87 15.90 -5.44
C CYS A 248 16.71 16.84 -4.23
N PRO A 249 17.23 18.07 -4.32
CA PRO A 249 17.00 19.10 -3.31
C PRO A 249 15.50 19.36 -3.11
N GLU A 250 15.12 19.84 -1.92
CA GLU A 250 13.72 20.13 -1.62
C GLU A 250 13.10 21.22 -2.51
N GLU A 251 13.92 22.18 -2.95
CA GLU A 251 13.51 23.26 -3.85
C GLU A 251 13.01 22.72 -5.21
N GLU A 252 13.64 21.67 -5.71
CA GLU A 252 13.29 21.03 -6.99
C GLU A 252 12.00 20.19 -6.88
N LEU A 253 11.52 19.88 -5.68
CA LEU A 253 10.33 19.04 -5.50
C LEU A 253 9.02 19.71 -5.94
N ASN A 254 9.03 21.03 -6.13
CA ASN A 254 7.90 21.79 -6.66
C ASN A 254 7.95 21.97 -8.18
N ASN A 255 8.98 21.44 -8.87
CA ASN A 255 9.08 21.54 -10.31
C ASN A 255 8.28 20.41 -11.00
N LEU A 256 7.21 20.79 -11.71
CA LEU A 256 6.33 19.88 -12.45
C LEU A 256 7.07 19.11 -13.55
N GLU A 257 8.12 19.69 -14.12
CA GLU A 257 8.87 19.12 -15.23
C GLU A 257 9.67 17.86 -14.86
N HIS A 258 9.80 17.57 -13.57
CA HIS A 258 10.43 16.34 -13.09
C HIS A 258 9.56 15.10 -13.24
N SER A 259 8.30 15.22 -13.68
CA SER A 259 7.47 14.08 -14.08
C SER A 259 6.81 14.24 -15.44
N GLY A 260 7.19 13.37 -16.38
CA GLY A 260 6.52 13.29 -17.67
C GLY A 260 5.04 12.92 -17.58
N LYS A 261 4.64 12.15 -16.55
CA LYS A 261 3.22 11.80 -16.35
C LYS A 261 2.40 13.02 -15.94
N LEU A 262 2.94 13.83 -15.02
CA LEU A 262 2.26 15.04 -14.58
C LEU A 262 2.26 16.10 -15.68
N GLN A 263 3.36 16.29 -16.43
CA GLN A 263 3.38 17.17 -17.60
C GLN A 263 2.26 16.83 -18.59
N VAL A 264 2.12 15.55 -18.97
CA VAL A 264 1.05 15.12 -19.88
C VAL A 264 -0.33 15.32 -19.27
N LEU A 265 -0.50 15.05 -17.98
CA LEU A 265 -1.77 15.28 -17.29
C LEU A 265 -2.17 16.76 -17.29
N PHE A 266 -1.25 17.66 -16.96
CA PHE A 266 -1.50 19.10 -16.94
C PHE A 266 -1.72 19.68 -18.34
N GLU A 267 -1.08 19.12 -19.36
CA GLU A 267 -1.38 19.48 -20.76
C GLU A 267 -2.79 19.03 -21.17
N ILE A 268 -3.20 17.82 -20.78
CA ILE A 268 -4.57 17.35 -21.02
C ILE A 268 -5.58 18.23 -20.29
N LEU A 269 -5.30 18.58 -19.02
CA LEU A 269 -6.17 19.47 -18.22
C LEU A 269 -6.35 20.83 -18.90
N LYS A 270 -5.27 21.43 -19.38
CA LYS A 270 -5.28 22.71 -20.10
C LYS A 270 -6.13 22.65 -21.36
N GLU A 271 -5.97 21.61 -22.17
CA GLU A 271 -6.76 21.44 -23.40
C GLU A 271 -8.24 21.14 -23.09
N CYS A 272 -8.52 20.33 -22.07
CA CYS A 272 -9.89 20.07 -21.61
C CYS A 272 -10.56 21.37 -21.13
N GLU A 273 -9.84 22.22 -20.39
CA GLU A 273 -10.35 23.51 -19.95
C GLU A 273 -10.66 24.45 -21.13
N ALA A 274 -9.77 24.51 -22.13
CA ALA A 274 -9.97 25.33 -23.33
C ALA A 274 -11.21 24.90 -24.13
N ILE A 275 -11.50 23.59 -24.15
CA ILE A 275 -12.69 23.02 -24.80
C ILE A 275 -13.94 23.16 -23.92
N GLY A 276 -13.78 23.19 -22.60
CA GLY A 276 -14.86 23.12 -21.61
C GLY A 276 -15.31 21.69 -21.29
N ASP A 277 -14.45 20.70 -21.55
CA ASP A 277 -14.68 19.29 -21.24
C ASP A 277 -14.28 18.98 -19.79
N LYS A 278 -15.05 18.10 -19.14
CA LYS A 278 -14.75 17.63 -17.78
C LYS A 278 -13.83 16.42 -17.81
N LEU A 279 -12.88 16.35 -16.89
CA LEU A 279 -11.87 15.29 -16.82
C LEU A 279 -12.07 14.42 -15.57
N LEU A 280 -11.96 13.10 -15.75
CA LEU A 280 -11.87 12.14 -14.65
C LEU A 280 -10.47 11.53 -14.62
N VAL A 281 -9.77 11.74 -13.51
CA VAL A 281 -8.43 11.18 -13.26
C VAL A 281 -8.54 10.04 -12.25
N PHE A 282 -8.04 8.87 -12.63
CA PHE A 282 -8.03 7.69 -11.77
C PHE A 282 -6.59 7.31 -11.40
N SER A 283 -6.34 7.10 -10.11
CA SER A 283 -5.08 6.57 -9.59
C SER A 283 -5.36 5.51 -8.54
N GLN A 284 -4.55 4.44 -8.54
CA GLN A 284 -4.57 3.43 -7.47
C GLN A 284 -3.70 3.83 -6.27
N SER A 285 -2.94 4.92 -6.37
CA SER A 285 -2.04 5.41 -5.32
C SER A 285 -2.52 6.76 -4.80
N LEU A 286 -2.79 6.82 -3.49
CA LEU A 286 -3.17 8.05 -2.79
C LEU A 286 -2.08 9.12 -2.92
N TYR A 287 -0.81 8.74 -2.81
CA TYR A 287 0.30 9.67 -3.04
C TYR A 287 0.26 10.35 -4.40
N SER A 288 -0.21 9.64 -5.43
CA SER A 288 -0.34 10.26 -6.75
C SER A 288 -1.45 11.30 -6.77
N LEU A 289 -2.56 11.05 -6.06
CA LEU A 289 -3.63 12.03 -5.90
C LEU A 289 -3.17 13.23 -5.08
N ASP A 290 -2.45 12.99 -3.97
CA ASP A 290 -1.87 14.04 -3.12
C ASP A 290 -0.92 14.94 -3.93
N VAL A 291 -0.07 14.35 -4.78
CA VAL A 291 0.83 15.12 -5.65
C VAL A 291 0.05 15.91 -6.71
N ILE A 292 -1.00 15.33 -7.30
CA ILE A 292 -1.84 16.08 -8.26
C ILE A 292 -2.47 17.28 -7.57
N GLU A 293 -3.07 17.11 -6.39
CA GLU A 293 -3.65 18.23 -5.62
C GLU A 293 -2.61 19.28 -5.25
N HIS A 294 -1.41 18.86 -4.86
CA HIS A 294 -0.29 19.77 -4.57
C HIS A 294 0.05 20.65 -5.77
N PHE A 295 0.17 20.07 -6.96
CA PHE A 295 0.48 20.84 -8.18
C PHE A 295 -0.69 21.69 -8.66
N LEU A 296 -1.94 21.24 -8.47
CA LEU A 296 -3.12 22.07 -8.73
C LEU A 296 -3.12 23.31 -7.83
N ALA A 297 -2.81 23.15 -6.55
CA ALA A 297 -2.68 24.26 -5.61
C ALA A 297 -1.54 25.21 -5.99
N LEU A 298 -0.37 24.68 -6.38
CA LEU A 298 0.74 25.52 -6.86
C LEU A 298 0.35 26.35 -8.10
N VAL A 299 -0.40 25.78 -9.04
CA VAL A 299 -0.90 26.50 -10.22
C VAL A 299 -1.92 27.57 -9.83
N ASP A 300 -2.83 27.27 -8.90
CA ASP A 300 -3.80 28.23 -8.36
C ASP A 300 -3.09 29.42 -7.68
N GLU A 301 -2.12 29.13 -6.81
CA GLU A 301 -1.30 30.15 -6.14
C GLU A 301 -0.52 31.00 -7.15
N ASN A 302 0.13 30.37 -8.13
CA ASN A 302 0.90 31.10 -9.15
C ASN A 302 0.00 31.99 -10.01
N THR A 303 -1.23 31.55 -10.31
CA THR A 303 -2.20 32.35 -11.06
C THR A 303 -2.64 33.61 -10.29
N GLN A 304 -2.63 33.55 -8.96
CA GLN A 304 -3.04 34.64 -8.07
C GLN A 304 -1.90 35.62 -7.72
N ARG A 305 -0.64 35.28 -7.99
CA ARG A 305 0.52 36.15 -7.77
C ARG A 305 0.55 37.31 -8.77
N ASP A 306 1.17 38.41 -8.37
CA ASP A 306 1.43 39.55 -9.24
C ASP A 306 2.37 39.15 -10.39
N ASP A 307 2.22 39.77 -11.57
CA ASP A 307 2.92 39.39 -12.81
C ASP A 307 4.46 39.37 -12.68
N ASP A 308 5.02 40.14 -11.75
CA ASP A 308 6.48 40.22 -11.49
C ASP A 308 7.02 39.05 -10.64
N GLU A 309 6.16 38.28 -9.96
CA GLU A 309 6.52 37.17 -9.04
C GLU A 309 6.04 35.79 -9.54
N LYS A 310 5.48 35.73 -10.76
CA LYS A 310 5.00 34.48 -11.34
C LYS A 310 6.15 33.57 -11.74
N ASP A 311 6.03 32.31 -11.35
CA ASP A 311 6.87 31.25 -11.87
C ASP A 311 6.55 31.03 -13.36
N THR A 312 7.53 31.32 -14.21
CA THR A 312 7.42 31.19 -15.67
C THR A 312 7.17 29.76 -16.14
N GLU A 313 7.56 28.74 -15.36
CA GLU A 313 7.35 27.33 -15.70
C GLU A 313 5.90 26.93 -15.47
N LEU A 314 5.30 27.43 -14.37
CA LEU A 314 3.90 27.18 -14.02
C LEU A 314 2.92 28.11 -14.74
N ASP A 315 3.34 29.31 -15.17
CA ASP A 315 2.48 30.29 -15.89
C ASP A 315 1.90 29.74 -17.21
N LYS A 316 2.51 28.66 -17.75
CA LYS A 316 1.99 27.90 -18.89
C LYS A 316 0.63 27.25 -18.61
N TYR A 317 0.32 27.01 -17.35
CA TYR A 317 -0.91 26.44 -16.83
C TYR A 317 -1.63 27.53 -16.03
N GLN A 318 -2.81 27.93 -16.48
CA GLN A 318 -3.60 28.97 -15.84
C GLN A 318 -4.89 28.37 -15.34
N GLY A 319 -5.39 28.85 -14.21
CA GLY A 319 -6.72 28.47 -13.73
C GLY A 319 -6.83 28.52 -12.22
N SER A 320 -8.06 28.73 -11.74
CA SER A 320 -8.36 28.55 -10.32
C SER A 320 -8.57 27.07 -10.02
N TRP A 321 -7.89 26.52 -9.02
CA TRP A 321 -8.01 25.10 -8.65
C TRP A 321 -8.37 24.95 -7.17
N SER A 322 -9.61 25.29 -6.83
CA SER A 322 -10.12 25.13 -5.47
C SER A 322 -10.85 23.79 -5.26
N LEU A 323 -10.45 23.05 -4.23
CA LEU A 323 -11.12 21.80 -3.83
C LEU A 323 -12.61 22.03 -3.52
N GLY A 324 -13.48 21.21 -4.10
CA GLY A 324 -14.93 21.26 -3.89
C GLY A 324 -15.65 22.31 -4.75
N LEU A 325 -14.93 23.12 -5.50
CA LEU A 325 -15.47 24.07 -6.47
C LEU A 325 -15.04 23.73 -7.89
N ASP A 326 -13.73 23.66 -8.10
CA ASP A 326 -13.13 23.43 -9.40
C ASP A 326 -12.83 21.95 -9.64
N TYR A 327 -12.31 21.26 -8.61
CA TYR A 327 -12.05 19.82 -8.68
C TYR A 327 -12.56 19.10 -7.43
N PHE A 328 -12.77 17.78 -7.53
CA PHE A 328 -13.26 16.95 -6.44
C PHE A 328 -12.40 15.70 -6.27
N ARG A 329 -12.01 15.41 -5.03
CA ARG A 329 -11.32 14.18 -4.66
C ARG A 329 -12.30 13.18 -4.05
N LEU A 330 -12.27 11.95 -4.56
CA LEU A 330 -13.05 10.82 -4.03
C LEU A 330 -12.10 9.67 -3.71
N ASP A 331 -12.03 9.30 -2.43
CA ASP A 331 -11.26 8.18 -1.93
C ASP A 331 -12.08 7.31 -0.95
N GLY A 332 -11.39 6.34 -0.31
CA GLY A 332 -12.01 5.40 0.62
C GLY A 332 -12.52 6.05 1.92
N SER A 333 -11.94 7.18 2.34
CA SER A 333 -12.35 7.90 3.54
C SER A 333 -13.48 8.90 3.28
N THR A 334 -13.77 9.22 2.00
CA THR A 334 -14.87 10.11 1.63
C THR A 334 -16.24 9.52 1.99
N THR A 335 -17.03 10.27 2.76
CA THR A 335 -18.38 9.86 3.18
C THR A 335 -19.34 9.69 2.00
N ILE A 336 -20.40 8.89 2.19
CA ILE A 336 -21.41 8.64 1.15
C ILE A 336 -22.13 9.94 0.76
N GLU A 337 -22.41 10.81 1.72
CA GLU A 337 -23.06 12.10 1.50
C GLU A 337 -22.20 13.02 0.65
N ASN A 338 -20.91 13.14 0.98
CA ASN A 338 -19.97 13.97 0.24
C ASN A 338 -19.77 13.43 -1.18
N ARG A 339 -19.64 12.10 -1.33
CA ARG A 339 -19.54 11.45 -2.63
C ARG A 339 -20.73 11.73 -3.52
N ASN A 340 -21.95 11.60 -2.98
CA ASN A 340 -23.17 11.88 -3.74
C ASN A 340 -23.26 13.35 -4.15
N THR A 341 -22.87 14.26 -3.26
CA THR A 341 -22.85 15.70 -3.53
C THR A 341 -21.84 16.05 -4.62
N ALA A 342 -20.60 15.57 -4.51
CA ALA A 342 -19.57 15.76 -5.53
C ALA A 342 -20.00 15.24 -6.90
N CYS A 343 -20.56 14.01 -6.96
CA CYS A 343 -21.08 13.46 -8.22
C CYS A 343 -22.21 14.29 -8.83
N LYS A 344 -23.10 14.85 -8.01
CA LYS A 344 -24.19 15.71 -8.51
C LYS A 344 -23.66 17.04 -9.05
N VAL A 345 -22.74 17.68 -8.32
CA VAL A 345 -22.15 18.96 -8.72
C VAL A 345 -21.30 18.79 -9.99
N PHE A 346 -20.53 17.71 -10.08
CA PHE A 346 -19.72 17.40 -11.26
C PHE A 346 -20.57 17.07 -12.49
N ASN A 347 -21.68 16.34 -12.34
CA ASN A 347 -22.56 16.02 -13.47
C ASN A 347 -23.50 17.16 -13.88
N ASP A 348 -23.54 18.28 -13.16
CA ASP A 348 -24.33 19.44 -13.56
C ASP A 348 -23.70 20.13 -14.79
N ALA A 349 -24.39 20.05 -15.93
CA ALA A 349 -23.96 20.67 -17.17
C ALA A 349 -23.92 22.21 -17.09
N LYS A 350 -24.61 22.82 -16.12
CA LYS A 350 -24.59 24.27 -15.90
C LYS A 350 -23.42 24.75 -15.08
N ASN A 351 -22.65 23.84 -14.48
CA ASN A 351 -21.46 24.18 -13.71
C ASN A 351 -20.21 24.01 -14.58
N PRO A 352 -19.69 25.11 -15.18
CA PRO A 352 -18.45 25.07 -15.96
C PRO A 352 -17.20 25.10 -15.06
N ARG A 353 -17.34 25.38 -13.76
CA ARG A 353 -16.19 25.41 -12.83
C ARG A 353 -15.73 24.02 -12.45
N ALA A 354 -16.67 23.10 -12.23
CA ALA A 354 -16.40 21.70 -11.93
C ALA A 354 -15.79 21.02 -13.16
N ARG A 355 -14.46 21.00 -13.19
CA ARG A 355 -13.59 20.53 -14.27
C ARG A 355 -13.14 19.11 -14.02
#